data_AF-A0A0J0UH39-F1
#
_entry.id   AF-A0A0J0UH39-F1
#
_cell.length_a   1.000
_cell.length_b   1.000
_cell.length_c   1.000
_cell.angle_alpha   90.00
_cell.angle_beta   90.00
_cell.angle_gamma   90.00
#
_symmetry.space_group_name_H-M   'P 1'
#
loop_
_entity.id
_entity.type
_entity.pdbx_description
1 polymer ?
#
loop_
_entity_poly.entity_id
_entity_poly.type
_entity_poly.pdbx_seq_one_letter_code
_entity_poly.pdbx_strand_id
1 'polypeptide(L)'
;MPRTPATKQPLPARQAAAHADSYRGHAGELQQQAAGQHPVLTTQQGIAVPDNQNTLRPSPHGPALLEDFILREKITHFDHERIPERVVHARGSAAHGFFELTHSLAD
;
A
#
# COMPACT_ATOMS: atom_id res chain seq x y z
N MET A 1 -39.72 -44.81 -20.26
CA MET A 1 -39.56 -43.37 -19.94
C MET A 1 -38.73 -43.22 -18.66
N PRO A 2 -37.39 -43.19 -18.71
CA PRO A 2 -36.58 -42.81 -17.56
C PRO A 2 -36.43 -41.27 -17.50
N ARG A 3 -36.65 -40.70 -16.31
CA ARG A 3 -36.44 -39.28 -16.02
C ARG A 3 -34.94 -39.03 -15.80
N THR A 4 -34.36 -38.11 -16.56
CA THR A 4 -33.01 -37.60 -16.35
C THR A 4 -32.99 -36.69 -15.10
N PRO A 5 -32.05 -36.86 -14.15
CA PRO A 5 -31.90 -35.91 -13.05
C PRO A 5 -31.17 -34.65 -13.54
N ALA A 6 -31.68 -33.48 -13.15
CA ALA A 6 -31.10 -32.19 -13.48
C ALA A 6 -29.76 -31.97 -12.75
N THR A 7 -28.72 -31.64 -13.50
CA THR A 7 -27.41 -31.20 -12.99
C THR A 7 -27.57 -29.83 -12.33
N LYS A 8 -27.43 -29.76 -11.01
CA LYS A 8 -27.30 -28.48 -10.29
C LYS A 8 -25.94 -27.87 -10.64
N GLN A 9 -25.93 -26.81 -11.44
CA GLN A 9 -24.75 -25.94 -11.56
C GLN A 9 -24.54 -25.20 -10.23
N PRO A 10 -23.33 -25.24 -9.64
CA PRO A 10 -23.03 -24.38 -8.51
C PRO A 10 -22.92 -22.93 -9.01
N LEU A 11 -23.59 -22.00 -8.33
CA LEU A 11 -23.42 -20.57 -8.57
C LEU A 11 -21.96 -20.17 -8.29
N PRO A 12 -21.40 -19.18 -9.02
CA PRO A 12 -20.05 -18.72 -8.75
C PRO A 12 -19.99 -18.15 -7.34
N ALA A 13 -19.11 -18.73 -6.51
CA ALA A 13 -18.78 -18.17 -5.21
C ALA A 13 -18.31 -16.74 -5.43
N ARG A 14 -19.06 -15.78 -4.87
CA ARG A 14 -18.59 -14.41 -4.70
C ARG A 14 -17.27 -14.52 -3.95
N GLN A 15 -16.15 -14.29 -4.64
CA GLN A 15 -14.84 -14.20 -4.01
C GLN A 15 -14.93 -13.03 -3.04
N ALA A 16 -15.23 -13.34 -1.78
CA ALA A 16 -14.99 -12.45 -0.67
C ALA A 16 -13.50 -12.11 -0.74
N ALA A 17 -13.18 -10.81 -0.75
CA ALA A 17 -11.83 -10.32 -0.68
C ALA A 17 -11.06 -11.16 0.34
N ALA A 18 -10.02 -11.85 -0.12
CA ALA A 18 -9.20 -12.70 0.73
C ALA A 18 -8.83 -11.89 1.97
N HIS A 19 -9.22 -12.39 3.14
CA HIS A 19 -8.87 -11.80 4.42
C HIS A 19 -7.35 -11.59 4.39
N ALA A 20 -6.89 -10.34 4.40
CA ALA A 20 -5.51 -10.09 4.81
C ALA A 20 -5.39 -10.71 6.20
N ASP A 21 -4.47 -11.67 6.36
CA ASP A 21 -4.23 -12.35 7.63
C ASP A 21 -3.92 -11.27 8.67
N SER A 22 -4.96 -10.92 9.42
CA SER A 22 -4.97 -9.80 10.36
C SER A 22 -4.71 -10.41 11.71
N TYR A 23 -3.45 -10.38 12.12
CA TYR A 23 -3.05 -10.82 13.44
C TYR A 23 -3.42 -9.74 14.46
N ARG A 24 -3.99 -10.13 15.60
CA ARG A 24 -4.14 -9.19 16.74
C ARG A 24 -2.81 -9.06 17.45
N GLY A 25 -2.25 -7.86 17.43
CA GLY A 25 -1.03 -7.53 18.16
C GLY A 25 -1.22 -7.51 19.67
N HIS A 26 -0.12 -7.32 20.40
CA HIS A 26 -0.09 -7.42 21.86
C HIS A 26 -0.93 -6.34 22.58
N ALA A 27 -1.25 -5.23 21.92
CA ALA A 27 -2.11 -4.18 22.46
C ALA A 27 -3.55 -4.21 21.88
N GLY A 28 -3.93 -5.29 21.21
CA GLY A 28 -5.28 -5.49 20.64
C GLY A 28 -5.51 -4.84 19.29
N GLU A 29 -4.49 -4.20 18.71
CA GLU A 29 -4.49 -3.63 17.38
C GLU A 29 -4.48 -4.72 16.29
N LEU A 30 -5.07 -4.39 15.13
CA LEU A 30 -4.99 -5.27 13.96
C LEU A 30 -3.69 -4.97 13.21
N GLN A 31 -2.83 -5.98 13.13
CA GLN A 31 -1.62 -5.92 12.34
C GLN A 31 -1.89 -6.52 10.97
N GLN A 32 -1.71 -5.71 9.93
CA GLN A 32 -1.80 -6.17 8.56
C GLN A 32 -0.41 -6.64 8.10
N GLN A 33 -0.32 -7.93 7.80
CA GLN A 33 0.87 -8.49 7.17
C GLN A 33 0.68 -8.58 5.66
N ALA A 34 1.75 -8.31 4.92
CA ALA A 34 1.73 -8.53 3.47
C ALA A 34 1.59 -10.03 3.20
N ALA A 35 0.62 -10.39 2.35
CA ALA A 35 0.35 -11.78 1.96
C ALA A 35 0.13 -11.87 0.44
N GLY A 36 0.29 -13.08 -0.12
CA GLY A 36 0.07 -13.34 -1.54
C GLY A 36 1.09 -12.63 -2.44
N GLN A 37 0.59 -11.77 -3.32
CA GLN A 37 1.40 -11.05 -4.32
C GLN A 37 1.92 -9.68 -3.82
N HIS A 38 1.62 -9.31 -2.58
CA HIS A 38 2.05 -8.03 -2.02
C HIS A 38 3.46 -8.15 -1.41
N PRO A 39 4.38 -7.24 -1.77
CA PRO A 39 5.71 -7.24 -1.15
C PRO A 39 5.62 -6.87 0.32
N VAL A 40 6.57 -7.39 1.11
CA VAL A 40 6.72 -7.04 2.52
C VAL A 40 7.00 -5.55 2.65
N LEU A 41 6.39 -4.90 3.64
CA LEU A 41 6.68 -3.51 3.97
C LEU A 41 8.12 -3.39 4.48
N THR A 42 8.90 -2.49 3.90
CA THR A 42 10.30 -2.26 4.28
C THR A 42 10.58 -0.81 4.61
N THR A 43 11.69 -0.57 5.31
CA THR A 43 12.36 0.73 5.35
C THR A 43 12.99 1.06 3.98
N GLN A 44 13.49 2.28 3.82
CA GLN A 44 14.18 2.76 2.62
C GLN A 44 15.49 2.01 2.34
N GLN A 45 16.10 1.37 3.35
CA GLN A 45 17.27 0.50 3.21
C GLN A 45 16.89 -0.97 2.96
N GLY A 46 15.60 -1.26 2.77
CA GLY A 46 15.10 -2.60 2.49
C GLY A 46 14.96 -3.51 3.72
N ILE A 47 14.98 -2.95 4.94
CA ILE A 47 14.78 -3.73 6.17
C ILE A 47 13.29 -3.99 6.35
N ALA A 48 12.87 -5.23 6.50
CA ALA A 48 11.46 -5.58 6.73
C ALA A 48 10.94 -4.94 8.03
N VAL A 49 9.75 -4.32 7.96
CA VAL A 49 9.08 -3.70 9.11
C VAL A 49 8.17 -4.76 9.77
N PRO A 50 8.47 -5.19 11.01
CA PRO A 50 7.70 -6.24 11.67
C PRO A 50 6.37 -5.74 12.23
N ASP A 51 6.35 -4.51 12.76
CA ASP A 51 5.15 -3.85 13.31
C ASP A 51 5.17 -2.39 12.86
N ASN A 52 4.08 -1.96 12.23
CA ASN A 52 3.89 -0.60 11.71
C ASN A 52 2.75 0.14 12.43
N GLN A 53 2.23 -0.42 13.51
CA GLN A 53 1.14 0.14 14.31
C GLN A 53 1.64 0.78 15.60
N ASN A 54 2.79 0.31 16.11
CA ASN A 54 3.35 0.75 17.38
C ASN A 54 4.74 1.37 17.22
N THR A 55 5.10 2.20 18.21
CA THR A 55 6.44 2.74 18.41
C THR A 55 7.20 1.88 19.42
N LEU A 56 8.51 1.76 19.28
CA LEU A 56 9.36 1.11 20.28
C LEU A 56 9.41 1.93 21.59
N ARG A 57 9.09 1.26 22.70
CA ARG A 57 9.00 1.84 24.05
C ARG A 57 9.59 0.87 25.07
N PRO A 58 10.15 1.35 26.20
CA PRO A 58 10.69 0.49 27.24
C PRO A 58 9.60 -0.20 28.08
N SER A 59 8.36 0.29 28.02
CA SER A 59 7.18 -0.31 28.65
C SER A 59 5.92 0.08 27.85
N PRO A 60 4.77 -0.61 28.02
CA PRO A 60 3.55 -0.35 27.25
C PRO A 60 3.06 1.11 27.30
N HIS A 61 3.30 1.80 28.41
CA HIS A 61 2.93 3.22 28.62
C HIS A 61 4.16 4.12 28.81
N GLY A 62 5.34 3.65 28.39
CA GLY A 62 6.58 4.40 28.45
C GLY A 62 6.76 5.40 27.32
N PRO A 63 7.80 6.26 27.39
CA PRO A 63 8.15 7.18 26.31
C PRO A 63 8.70 6.43 25.08
N ALA A 64 8.63 7.05 23.91
CA ALA A 64 9.25 6.53 22.69
C ALA A 64 10.79 6.57 22.80
N LEU A 65 11.46 5.53 22.31
CA LEU A 65 12.91 5.46 22.30
C LEU A 65 13.51 6.06 21.03
N LEU A 66 14.66 6.75 21.16
CA LEU A 66 15.35 7.36 20.02
C LEU A 66 16.00 6.32 19.08
N GLU A 67 16.21 5.10 19.57
CA GLU A 67 16.75 3.99 18.78
C GLU A 67 15.74 3.40 17.78
N ASP A 68 14.46 3.81 17.85
CA ASP A 68 13.44 3.46 16.85
C ASP A 68 13.73 4.16 15.52
N PHE A 69 14.61 3.55 14.72
CA PHE A 69 14.99 4.08 13.42
C PHE A 69 13.86 3.96 12.39
N ILE A 70 12.96 2.97 12.53
CA ILE A 70 11.82 2.77 11.62
C ILE A 70 10.84 3.94 11.75
N LEU A 71 10.46 4.31 12.99
CA LEU A 71 9.60 5.46 13.23
C LEU A 71 10.26 6.74 12.72
N ARG A 72 11.52 6.97 13.10
CA ARG A 72 12.23 8.22 12.75
C ARG A 72 12.36 8.39 11.26
N GLU A 73 12.72 7.34 10.54
CA GLU A 73 12.80 7.39 9.09
C GLU A 73 11.45 7.72 8.46
N LYS A 74 10.39 7.02 8.85
CA LYS A 74 9.04 7.22 8.30
C LYS A 74 8.54 8.65 8.51
N ILE A 75 8.69 9.18 9.72
CA ILE A 75 8.27 10.56 10.04
C ILE A 75 9.17 11.58 9.35
N THR A 76 10.48 11.35 9.29
CA THR A 76 11.40 12.25 8.56
C THR A 76 11.04 12.30 7.07
N HIS A 77 10.70 11.17 6.45
CA HIS A 77 10.27 11.17 5.07
C HIS A 77 8.95 11.95 4.88
N PHE A 78 7.97 11.72 5.77
CA PHE A 78 6.69 12.42 5.78
C PHE A 78 6.85 13.95 5.91
N ASP A 79 7.67 14.41 6.87
CA ASP A 79 7.92 15.83 7.13
C ASP A 79 8.52 16.54 5.89
N HIS A 80 9.13 15.80 4.97
CA HIS A 80 9.78 16.32 3.76
C HIS A 80 9.08 15.90 2.45
N GLU A 81 7.81 15.50 2.49
CA GLU A 81 7.04 15.16 1.27
C GLU A 81 6.75 16.39 0.39
N ARG A 82 6.69 17.57 0.98
CA ARG A 82 6.33 18.80 0.28
C ARG A 82 7.56 19.42 -0.37
N ILE A 83 7.46 19.63 -1.68
CA ILE A 83 8.38 20.47 -2.46
C ILE A 83 7.65 21.76 -2.86
N PRO A 84 8.38 22.86 -3.14
CA PRO A 84 7.75 24.07 -3.66
C PRO A 84 6.94 23.80 -4.93
N GLU A 85 5.75 24.35 -4.99
CA GLU A 85 4.91 24.30 -6.19
C GLU A 85 5.41 25.29 -7.27
N ARG A 86 4.94 25.13 -8.51
CA ARG A 86 5.26 26.08 -9.59
C ARG A 86 4.71 27.47 -9.25
N VAL A 87 5.50 28.51 -9.51
CA VAL A 87 5.11 29.92 -9.26
C VAL A 87 3.79 30.29 -9.94
N VAL A 88 3.54 29.73 -11.13
CA VAL A 88 2.27 29.85 -11.87
C VAL A 88 1.82 28.48 -12.36
N HIS A 89 0.51 28.30 -12.57
CA HIS A 89 -0.09 27.03 -12.96
C HIS A 89 0.23 25.85 -12.01
N ALA A 90 0.22 26.11 -10.69
CA ALA A 90 0.47 25.10 -9.66
C ALA A 90 -0.51 23.90 -9.73
N ARG A 91 -1.78 24.18 -10.07
CA ARG A 91 -2.80 23.16 -10.28
C ARG A 91 -2.85 22.73 -11.74
N GLY A 92 -2.58 21.45 -11.99
CA GLY A 92 -2.69 20.85 -13.32
C GLY A 92 -2.80 19.33 -13.24
N SER A 93 -3.21 18.72 -14.35
CA SER A 93 -3.25 17.28 -14.57
C SER A 93 -2.46 16.96 -15.83
N ALA A 94 -1.81 15.80 -15.89
CA ALA A 94 -0.96 15.41 -17.03
C ALA A 94 -1.33 14.00 -17.53
N ALA A 95 -1.01 13.74 -18.80
CA ALA A 95 -1.12 12.43 -19.45
C ALA A 95 0.10 12.18 -20.34
N HIS A 96 0.54 10.92 -20.44
CA HIS A 96 1.62 10.52 -21.35
C HIS A 96 1.07 10.24 -22.76
N GLY A 97 1.89 10.45 -23.79
CA GLY A 97 1.57 10.17 -25.17
C GLY A 97 2.79 10.31 -26.07
N PHE A 98 2.58 10.21 -27.38
CA PHE A 98 3.59 10.51 -28.39
C PHE A 98 3.02 11.49 -29.39
N PHE A 99 3.90 12.22 -30.06
CA PHE A 99 3.53 13.13 -31.15
C PHE A 99 3.89 12.46 -32.48
N GLU A 100 2.93 12.44 -33.42
CA GLU A 100 3.13 11.99 -34.79
C GLU A 100 2.78 13.14 -35.74
N LEU A 101 3.74 13.52 -36.57
CA LEU A 101 3.54 14.53 -37.60
C LEU A 101 2.86 13.89 -38.81
N THR A 102 1.62 14.27 -39.10
CA THR A 102 0.83 13.67 -40.19
C THR A 102 1.21 14.20 -41.57
N HIS A 103 1.74 15.42 -41.65
CA HIS A 103 2.16 16.07 -42.89
C HIS A 103 3.45 16.86 -42.67
N SER A 104 4.38 16.78 -43.63
CA SER A 104 5.66 17.50 -43.56
C SER A 104 5.45 19.02 -43.50
N LEU A 105 6.29 19.72 -42.73
CA LEU A 105 6.37 21.18 -42.62
C LEU A 105 7.74 21.69 -43.11
N ALA A 106 8.35 20.99 -44.07
CA ALA A 106 9.74 21.22 -44.49
C ALA A 106 9.93 22.28 -45.62
N ASP A 107 8.84 22.85 -46.14
CA ASP A 107 8.85 23.89 -47.19
C ASP A 107 9.05 25.30 -46.62
#